data_AF-A0A355RG48-F1
#
_entry.id   AF-A0A355RG48-F1
#
_cell.length_a   1.000
_cell.length_b   1.000
_cell.length_c   1.000
_cell.angle_alpha   90.00
_cell.angle_beta   90.00
_cell.angle_gamma   90.00
#
_symmetry.space_group_name_H-M   'P 1'
#
loop_
_entity.id
_entity.type
_entity.pdbx_description
1 polymer ?
#
loop_
_entity_poly.entity_id
_entity_poly.type
_entity_poly.pdbx_seq_one_letter_code
_entity_poly.pdbx_strand_id
1 'polypeptide(L)'
;AGLDILAKVKTALDVPVLTDVHSADQCTAAAEVVDIIQIPAFLCRQTDLLVAAAQTGAVVNIKKGQFLAPWDMQNVADKIASTGNDQILLCDRGTSFGYNTLVSDFRGLPIMANTGYPVVFDATHSVQQPGGQGNTSGGQREFAPVLARAACAVGIAALFIETHQDPDTAPSDGPNMIPVDQMGDLIKELRGFDALRKSL
;
A
#
# COMPACT_ATOMS: atom_id res chain seq x y z
N ALA A 1 10.51 12.91 15.95
CA ALA A 1 11.14 13.34 14.68
C ALA A 1 10.25 13.05 13.48
N GLY A 2 10.01 11.78 13.09
CA GLY A 2 9.15 11.44 11.94
C GLY A 2 7.66 11.76 12.16
N LEU A 3 7.09 11.32 13.29
CA LEU A 3 5.69 11.59 13.63
C LEU A 3 5.38 13.09 13.74
N ASP A 4 6.31 13.89 14.28
CA ASP A 4 6.15 15.35 14.36
C ASP A 4 6.05 16.01 12.97
N ILE A 5 6.75 15.45 11.97
CA ILE A 5 6.66 15.92 10.58
C ILE A 5 5.28 15.57 10.01
N LEU A 6 4.81 14.34 10.21
CA LEU A 6 3.48 13.92 9.75
C LEU A 6 2.36 14.74 10.41
N ALA A 7 2.47 15.04 11.71
CA ALA A 7 1.52 15.90 12.43
C ALA A 7 1.46 17.32 11.82
N LYS A 8 2.62 17.87 11.45
CA LYS A 8 2.71 19.18 10.77
C LYS A 8 2.08 19.13 9.39
N VAL A 9 2.34 18.09 8.59
CA VAL A 9 1.75 17.91 7.26
C VAL A 9 0.23 17.79 7.35
N LYS A 10 -0.27 16.92 8.25
CA LYS A 10 -1.69 16.73 8.53
C LYS A 10 -2.40 18.05 8.82
N THR A 11 -1.83 18.85 9.72
CA THR A 11 -2.41 20.13 10.13
C THR A 11 -2.29 21.21 9.04
N ALA A 12 -1.16 21.28 8.35
CA ALA A 12 -0.90 22.34 7.37
C ALA A 12 -1.70 22.17 6.07
N LEU A 13 -1.98 20.92 5.68
CA LEU A 13 -2.68 20.60 4.44
C LEU A 13 -4.11 20.10 4.65
N ASP A 14 -4.54 19.85 5.89
CA ASP A 14 -5.84 19.28 6.25
C ASP A 14 -6.15 17.97 5.51
N VAL A 15 -5.18 17.04 5.55
CA VAL A 15 -5.26 15.72 4.89
C VAL A 15 -4.98 14.59 5.87
N PRO A 16 -5.61 13.42 5.72
CA PRO A 16 -5.25 12.25 6.50
C PRO A 16 -3.82 11.81 6.17
N VAL A 17 -3.12 11.24 7.15
CA VAL A 17 -1.76 10.72 6.99
C VAL A 17 -1.69 9.26 7.37
N LEU A 18 -0.77 8.56 6.71
CA LEU A 18 -0.48 7.14 6.89
C LEU A 18 1.01 6.97 7.12
N THR A 19 1.40 6.06 8.02
CA THR A 19 2.78 5.56 8.13
C THR A 19 2.75 4.08 8.45
N ASP A 20 3.81 3.37 8.10
CA ASP A 20 4.01 1.99 8.54
C ASP A 20 4.69 1.88 9.91
N VAL A 21 4.49 0.73 10.54
CA VAL A 21 5.09 0.33 11.82
C VAL A 21 5.85 -0.98 11.65
N HIS A 22 6.92 -1.13 12.43
CA HIS A 22 7.84 -2.27 12.34
C HIS A 22 7.90 -3.11 13.62
N SER A 23 7.33 -2.62 14.73
CA SER A 23 7.19 -3.35 15.99
C SER A 23 5.92 -2.94 16.73
N ALA A 24 5.42 -3.82 17.62
CA ALA A 24 4.19 -3.59 18.38
C ALA A 24 4.23 -2.30 19.20
N ASP A 25 5.37 -1.98 19.81
CA ASP A 25 5.54 -0.78 20.65
C ASP A 25 5.42 0.53 19.88
N GLN A 26 5.56 0.51 18.54
CA GLN A 26 5.39 1.69 17.70
C GLN A 26 3.92 2.02 17.43
N CYS A 27 3.01 1.05 17.55
CA CYS A 27 1.61 1.21 17.14
C CYS A 27 0.90 2.34 17.89
N THR A 28 1.01 2.38 19.22
CA THR A 28 0.33 3.39 20.03
C THR A 28 0.78 4.80 19.67
N ALA A 29 2.10 5.04 19.63
CA ALA A 29 2.64 6.36 19.29
C ALA A 29 2.28 6.78 17.86
N ALA A 30 2.26 5.84 16.90
CA ALA A 30 1.83 6.13 15.54
C ALA A 30 0.35 6.53 15.49
N ALA A 31 -0.54 5.78 16.16
CA ALA A 31 -1.99 6.02 16.16
C ALA A 31 -2.40 7.35 16.79
N GLU A 32 -1.58 7.94 17.67
CA GLU A 32 -1.82 9.29 18.21
C GLU A 32 -1.73 10.38 17.13
N VAL A 33 -1.06 10.10 16.01
CA VAL A 33 -0.79 11.08 14.95
C VAL A 33 -1.46 10.70 13.64
N VAL A 34 -1.33 9.44 13.21
CA VAL A 34 -1.75 8.98 11.89
C VAL A 34 -3.17 8.44 11.89
N ASP A 35 -3.85 8.59 10.76
CA ASP A 35 -5.21 8.09 10.56
C ASP A 35 -5.22 6.61 10.17
N ILE A 36 -4.14 6.17 9.52
CA ILE A 36 -3.98 4.80 9.03
C ILE A 36 -2.59 4.28 9.44
N ILE A 37 -2.57 3.16 10.16
CA ILE A 37 -1.36 2.38 10.41
C ILE A 37 -1.17 1.38 9.29
N GLN A 38 0.00 1.36 8.67
CA GLN A 38 0.34 0.37 7.64
C GLN A 38 1.20 -0.77 8.21
N ILE A 39 0.83 -2.01 7.87
CA ILE A 39 1.63 -3.20 8.16
C ILE A 39 2.50 -3.53 6.94
N PRO A 40 3.84 -3.56 7.08
CA PRO A 40 4.74 -3.88 5.99
C PRO A 40 4.53 -5.30 5.43
N ALA A 41 4.79 -5.47 4.13
CA ALA A 41 4.55 -6.74 3.43
C ALA A 41 5.24 -7.95 4.07
N PHE A 42 6.48 -7.79 4.55
CA PHE A 42 7.20 -8.87 5.23
C PHE A 42 6.66 -9.20 6.62
N LEU A 43 5.92 -8.28 7.23
CA LEU A 43 5.38 -8.40 8.58
C LEU A 43 3.89 -8.73 8.62
N CYS A 44 3.24 -8.92 7.45
CA CYS A 44 1.79 -9.16 7.34
C CYS A 44 1.27 -10.43 8.03
N ARG A 45 2.15 -11.28 8.55
CA ARG A 45 1.81 -12.50 9.31
C ARG A 45 2.24 -12.46 10.78
N GLN A 46 2.78 -11.32 11.25
CA GLN A 46 3.26 -11.18 12.63
C GLN A 46 2.09 -10.87 13.55
N THR A 47 1.55 -11.90 14.22
CA THR A 47 0.37 -11.82 15.08
C THR A 47 0.44 -10.67 16.08
N ASP A 48 1.56 -10.53 16.80
CA ASP A 48 1.69 -9.52 17.85
C ASP A 48 1.63 -8.10 17.27
N LEU A 49 2.24 -7.88 16.10
CA LEU A 49 2.18 -6.60 15.40
C LEU A 49 0.78 -6.28 14.91
N LEU A 50 0.10 -7.27 14.30
CA LEU A 50 -1.28 -7.13 13.82
C LEU A 50 -2.22 -6.77 14.98
N VAL A 51 -2.17 -7.53 16.06
CA VAL A 51 -3.01 -7.30 17.25
C VAL A 51 -2.71 -5.93 17.87
N ALA A 52 -1.43 -5.56 18.01
CA ALA A 52 -1.05 -4.26 18.56
C ALA A 52 -1.57 -3.09 17.70
N ALA A 53 -1.44 -3.17 16.37
CA ALA A 53 -1.98 -2.15 15.48
C ALA A 53 -3.52 -2.07 15.59
N ALA A 54 -4.19 -3.22 15.62
CA ALA A 54 -5.65 -3.30 15.73
C ALA A 54 -6.18 -2.67 17.02
N GLN A 55 -5.51 -2.93 18.16
CA GLN A 55 -5.87 -2.43 19.49
C GLN A 55 -5.79 -0.90 19.63
N THR A 56 -5.10 -0.21 18.72
CA THR A 56 -5.09 1.26 18.70
C THR A 56 -6.42 1.86 18.28
N GLY A 57 -7.29 1.09 17.62
CA GLY A 57 -8.52 1.58 17.01
C GLY A 57 -8.33 2.38 15.72
N ALA A 58 -7.10 2.57 15.25
CA ALA A 58 -6.81 3.19 13.96
C ALA A 58 -7.22 2.28 12.79
N VAL A 59 -7.37 2.86 11.59
CA VAL A 59 -7.51 2.08 10.36
C VAL A 59 -6.20 1.32 10.11
N VAL A 60 -6.27 0.05 9.73
CA VAL A 60 -5.09 -0.78 9.46
C VAL A 60 -5.00 -1.13 7.98
N ASN A 61 -3.98 -0.60 7.30
CA ASN A 61 -3.66 -0.96 5.91
C ASN A 61 -2.62 -2.09 5.87
N ILE A 62 -2.96 -3.23 5.29
CA ILE A 62 -2.10 -4.41 5.33
C ILE A 62 -1.54 -4.67 3.95
N LYS A 63 -0.24 -4.44 3.76
CA LYS A 63 0.45 -4.81 2.52
C LYS A 63 0.51 -6.33 2.44
N LYS A 64 -0.07 -6.92 1.40
CA LYS A 64 0.01 -8.36 1.12
C LYS A 64 1.47 -8.75 0.94
N GLY A 65 1.93 -9.73 1.70
CA GLY A 65 3.26 -10.31 1.52
C GLY A 65 3.46 -10.81 0.09
N GLN A 66 4.64 -10.61 -0.49
CA GLN A 66 4.95 -11.09 -1.85
C GLN A 66 4.92 -12.63 -1.93
N PHE A 67 4.92 -13.32 -0.79
CA PHE A 67 4.79 -14.76 -0.63
C PHE A 67 3.36 -15.24 -0.35
N LEU A 68 2.38 -14.35 -0.18
CA LEU A 68 0.99 -14.71 0.11
C LEU A 68 0.13 -14.78 -1.14
N ALA A 69 -0.72 -15.80 -1.19
CA ALA A 69 -1.82 -15.85 -2.13
C ALA A 69 -2.94 -14.87 -1.69
N PRO A 70 -3.74 -14.34 -2.62
CA PRO A 70 -4.80 -13.39 -2.29
C PRO A 70 -5.85 -13.93 -1.31
N TRP A 71 -6.24 -15.21 -1.39
CA TRP A 71 -7.21 -15.82 -0.48
C TRP A 71 -6.70 -16.00 0.95
N ASP A 72 -5.38 -16.01 1.16
CA ASP A 72 -4.80 -16.11 2.50
C ASP A 72 -4.93 -14.78 3.29
N MET A 73 -5.25 -13.68 2.61
CA MET A 73 -5.46 -12.38 3.26
C MET A 73 -6.70 -12.35 4.15
N GLN A 74 -7.67 -13.26 3.96
CA GLN A 74 -8.80 -13.42 4.88
C GLN A 74 -8.30 -13.71 6.30
N ASN A 75 -7.34 -14.63 6.46
CA ASN A 75 -6.80 -14.98 7.79
C ASN A 75 -6.09 -13.80 8.45
N VAL A 76 -5.48 -12.92 7.65
CA VAL A 76 -4.80 -11.72 8.13
C VAL A 76 -5.81 -10.67 8.57
N ALA A 77 -6.87 -10.46 7.78
CA ALA A 77 -7.98 -9.58 8.14
C ALA A 77 -8.71 -10.07 9.40
N ASP A 78 -9.02 -11.37 9.47
CA ASP A 78 -9.67 -11.99 10.63
C ASP A 78 -8.86 -11.80 11.91
N LYS A 79 -7.51 -11.75 11.81
CA LYS A 79 -6.67 -11.48 12.97
C LYS A 79 -6.90 -10.08 13.53
N ILE A 80 -6.96 -9.06 12.67
CA ILE A 80 -7.28 -7.68 13.06
C ILE A 80 -8.71 -7.61 13.60
N ALA A 81 -9.68 -8.14 12.86
CA ALA A 81 -11.10 -8.15 13.22
C ALA A 81 -11.37 -8.88 14.55
N SER A 82 -10.59 -9.91 14.89
CA SER A 82 -10.73 -10.63 16.16
C SER A 82 -10.48 -9.78 17.42
N THR A 83 -9.90 -8.59 17.26
CA THR A 83 -9.72 -7.60 18.33
C THR A 83 -10.90 -6.64 18.48
N GLY A 84 -11.90 -6.73 17.59
CA GLY A 84 -13.03 -5.80 17.50
C GLY A 84 -12.79 -4.59 16.58
N ASN A 85 -11.67 -4.53 15.86
CA ASN A 85 -11.38 -3.48 14.90
C ASN A 85 -11.63 -3.98 13.46
N ASP A 86 -12.71 -3.50 12.83
CA ASP A 86 -13.09 -3.85 11.46
C ASP A 86 -12.65 -2.79 10.42
N GLN A 87 -11.86 -1.79 10.83
CA GLN A 87 -11.35 -0.74 9.94
C GLN A 87 -10.09 -1.23 9.21
N ILE A 88 -10.29 -2.12 8.24
CA ILE A 88 -9.20 -2.85 7.58
C ILE A 88 -9.13 -2.47 6.09
N LEU A 89 -7.92 -2.26 5.58
CA LEU A 89 -7.62 -2.15 4.16
C LEU A 89 -6.65 -3.28 3.75
N LEU A 90 -6.88 -3.90 2.59
CA LEU A 90 -6.02 -4.96 2.04
C LEU A 90 -5.28 -4.44 0.81
N CYS A 91 -3.95 -4.36 0.87
CA CYS A 91 -3.16 -3.72 -0.18
C CYS A 91 -2.32 -4.71 -0.97
N ASP A 92 -2.63 -4.89 -2.26
CA ASP A 92 -1.77 -5.66 -3.18
C ASP A 92 -0.54 -4.83 -3.58
N ARG A 93 0.62 -5.48 -3.64
CA ARG A 93 1.92 -4.88 -4.02
C ARG A 93 2.79 -5.82 -4.87
N GLY A 94 2.14 -6.75 -5.57
CA GLY A 94 2.79 -7.80 -6.34
C GLY A 94 3.14 -9.06 -5.54
N THR A 95 3.43 -10.12 -6.27
CA THR A 95 3.79 -11.46 -5.77
C THR A 95 5.14 -11.88 -6.37
N SER A 96 5.98 -12.56 -5.60
CA SER A 96 7.29 -13.04 -6.05
C SER A 96 7.17 -13.91 -7.30
N PHE A 97 7.95 -13.59 -8.33
CA PHE A 97 7.95 -14.30 -9.60
C PHE A 97 9.37 -14.64 -10.04
N GLY A 98 9.89 -15.77 -9.53
CA GLY A 98 11.30 -16.10 -9.65
C GLY A 98 12.17 -15.16 -8.80
N TYR A 99 13.41 -14.92 -9.22
CA TYR A 99 14.34 -14.06 -8.51
C TYR A 99 14.23 -12.60 -8.98
N ASN A 100 14.33 -11.67 -8.03
CA ASN A 100 14.41 -10.22 -8.25
C ASN A 100 13.27 -9.61 -9.10
N THR A 101 12.11 -10.30 -9.17
CA THR A 101 10.96 -9.89 -9.99
C THR A 101 9.65 -10.11 -9.24
N LEU A 102 8.70 -9.23 -9.48
CA LEU A 102 7.32 -9.33 -9.01
C LEU A 102 6.36 -9.41 -10.19
N VAL A 103 5.22 -10.06 -9.98
CA VAL A 103 4.08 -10.05 -10.90
C VAL A 103 2.81 -9.64 -10.17
N SER A 104 1.99 -8.82 -10.82
CA SER A 104 0.66 -8.44 -10.32
C SER A 104 -0.39 -9.39 -10.90
N ASP A 105 -0.91 -10.31 -10.07
CA ASP A 105 -2.04 -11.14 -10.44
C ASP A 105 -3.35 -10.39 -10.15
N PHE A 106 -3.89 -9.73 -11.18
CA PHE A 106 -5.12 -8.93 -11.06
C PHE A 106 -6.37 -9.74 -10.67
N ARG A 107 -6.35 -11.07 -10.76
CA ARG A 107 -7.42 -11.92 -10.19
C ARG A 107 -7.46 -11.80 -8.66
N GLY A 108 -6.33 -11.46 -8.04
CA GLY A 108 -6.22 -11.29 -6.60
C GLY A 108 -7.05 -10.13 -6.04
N LEU A 109 -7.27 -9.08 -6.82
CA LEU A 109 -8.04 -7.90 -6.38
C LEU A 109 -9.50 -8.26 -6.04
N PRO A 110 -10.30 -8.86 -6.95
CA PRO A 110 -11.65 -9.30 -6.60
C PRO A 110 -11.67 -10.43 -5.56
N ILE A 111 -10.65 -11.31 -5.52
CA ILE A 111 -10.56 -12.35 -4.48
C ILE A 111 -10.43 -11.72 -3.09
N MET A 112 -9.56 -10.72 -2.92
CA MET A 112 -9.45 -9.99 -1.65
C MET A 112 -10.70 -9.16 -1.35
N ALA A 113 -11.38 -8.62 -2.36
CA ALA A 113 -12.62 -7.87 -2.15
C ALA A 113 -13.76 -8.73 -1.58
N ASN A 114 -13.75 -10.05 -1.82
CA ASN A 114 -14.73 -10.98 -1.23
C ASN A 114 -14.65 -11.07 0.30
N THR A 115 -13.56 -10.60 0.91
CA THR A 115 -13.44 -10.48 2.37
C THR A 115 -14.39 -9.42 2.95
N GLY A 116 -14.94 -8.54 2.10
CA GLY A 116 -15.77 -7.40 2.49
C GLY A 116 -14.97 -6.13 2.79
N TYR A 117 -13.64 -6.21 2.88
CA TYR A 117 -12.78 -5.06 3.16
C TYR A 117 -12.32 -4.33 1.88
N PRO A 118 -12.12 -3.00 1.93
CA PRO A 118 -11.60 -2.23 0.81
C PRO A 118 -10.22 -2.73 0.34
N VAL A 119 -10.09 -2.93 -0.98
CA VAL A 119 -8.83 -3.35 -1.61
C VAL A 119 -8.09 -2.15 -2.17
N VAL A 120 -6.81 -2.04 -1.80
CA VAL A 120 -5.86 -1.04 -2.27
C VAL A 120 -4.89 -1.69 -3.26
N PHE A 121 -4.53 -0.99 -4.33
CA PHE A 121 -3.44 -1.42 -5.22
C PHE A 121 -2.25 -0.47 -5.12
N ASP A 122 -1.09 -0.99 -4.73
CA ASP A 122 0.19 -0.28 -4.68
C ASP A 122 0.86 -0.33 -6.04
N ALA A 123 0.77 0.76 -6.80
CA ALA A 123 1.28 0.82 -8.16
C ALA A 123 2.81 0.88 -8.22
N THR A 124 3.45 1.55 -7.27
CA THR A 124 4.90 1.79 -7.29
C THR A 124 5.67 0.58 -6.79
N HIS A 125 5.25 -0.05 -5.69
CA HIS A 125 5.96 -1.24 -5.21
C HIS A 125 5.67 -2.51 -6.02
N SER A 126 4.59 -2.53 -6.81
CA SER A 126 4.29 -3.64 -7.73
C SER A 126 5.25 -3.73 -8.91
N VAL A 127 5.97 -2.65 -9.23
CA VAL A 127 7.01 -2.60 -10.28
C VAL A 127 8.43 -2.67 -9.74
N GLN A 128 8.58 -2.90 -8.44
CA GLN A 128 9.88 -3.06 -7.78
C GLN A 128 10.58 -4.33 -8.27
N GLN A 129 11.91 -4.24 -8.41
CA GLN A 129 12.79 -5.39 -8.63
C GLN A 129 13.60 -5.66 -7.35
N PRO A 130 13.13 -6.55 -6.45
CA PRO A 130 13.72 -6.71 -5.13
C PRO A 130 15.19 -7.14 -5.21
N GLY A 131 16.11 -6.34 -4.66
CA GLY A 131 17.56 -6.60 -4.75
C GLY A 131 18.14 -6.58 -6.17
N GLY A 132 17.41 -6.03 -7.16
CA GLY A 132 17.78 -6.05 -8.58
C GLY A 132 19.05 -5.27 -8.94
N GLN A 133 19.58 -4.44 -8.03
CA GLN A 133 20.83 -3.69 -8.21
C GLN A 133 21.95 -4.17 -7.26
N GLY A 134 21.81 -5.36 -6.66
CA GLY A 134 22.76 -5.90 -5.69
C GLY A 134 22.55 -5.32 -4.29
N ASN A 135 22.98 -4.07 -4.06
CA ASN A 135 22.89 -3.42 -2.73
C ASN A 135 21.57 -2.67 -2.49
N THR A 136 20.80 -2.42 -3.55
CA THR A 136 19.52 -1.70 -3.52
C THR A 136 18.48 -2.42 -4.37
N SER A 137 17.20 -2.15 -4.11
CA SER A 137 16.13 -2.57 -5.00
C SER A 137 16.15 -1.73 -6.28
N GLY A 138 15.92 -2.38 -7.42
CA GLY A 138 15.61 -1.70 -8.67
C GLY A 138 14.12 -1.39 -8.79
N GLY A 139 13.71 -0.97 -9.98
CA GLY A 139 12.33 -0.62 -10.27
C GLY A 139 12.13 -0.29 -11.75
N GLN A 140 10.90 -0.41 -12.21
CA GLN A 140 10.49 -0.06 -13.57
C GLN A 140 9.33 0.93 -13.51
N ARG A 141 9.60 2.16 -13.05
CA ARG A 141 8.58 3.22 -12.86
C ARG A 141 7.71 3.45 -14.09
N GLU A 142 8.19 3.19 -15.30
CA GLU A 142 7.42 3.30 -16.54
C GLU A 142 6.18 2.40 -16.56
N PHE A 143 6.17 1.31 -15.78
CA PHE A 143 5.03 0.40 -15.67
C PHE A 143 4.08 0.74 -14.54
N ALA A 144 4.43 1.61 -13.58
CA ALA A 144 3.54 1.95 -12.47
C ALA A 144 2.22 2.59 -12.96
N PRO A 145 2.22 3.56 -13.91
CA PRO A 145 0.98 4.07 -14.50
C PRO A 145 0.19 3.01 -15.28
N VAL A 146 0.90 2.08 -15.94
CA VAL A 146 0.29 0.98 -16.71
C VAL A 146 -0.49 0.05 -15.79
N LEU A 147 0.13 -0.38 -14.69
CA LEU A 147 -0.50 -1.26 -13.71
C LEU A 147 -1.61 -0.54 -12.92
N ALA A 148 -1.45 0.74 -12.61
CA ALA A 148 -2.50 1.53 -11.96
C ALA A 148 -3.77 1.61 -12.82
N ARG A 149 -3.65 1.82 -14.14
CA ARG A 149 -4.80 1.79 -15.07
C ARG A 149 -5.49 0.44 -15.07
N ALA A 150 -4.72 -0.65 -15.10
CA ALA A 150 -5.27 -2.01 -15.03
C ALA A 150 -6.02 -2.24 -13.72
N ALA A 151 -5.48 -1.80 -12.58
CA ALA A 151 -6.13 -1.89 -11.27
C ALA A 151 -7.48 -1.13 -11.24
N CYS A 152 -7.51 0.12 -11.71
CA CYS A 152 -8.73 0.91 -11.81
C CYS A 152 -9.77 0.26 -12.73
N ALA A 153 -9.34 -0.33 -13.85
CA ALA A 153 -10.24 -1.02 -14.78
C ALA A 153 -10.81 -2.33 -14.22
N VAL A 154 -10.06 -3.04 -13.36
CA VAL A 154 -10.57 -4.22 -12.63
C VAL A 154 -11.60 -3.79 -11.58
N GLY A 155 -11.31 -2.71 -10.88
CA GLY A 155 -12.12 -2.16 -9.80
C GLY A 155 -11.45 -2.37 -8.44
N ILE A 156 -11.11 -1.27 -7.79
CA ILE A 156 -10.44 -1.19 -6.50
C ILE A 156 -11.05 -0.08 -5.65
N ALA A 157 -10.80 -0.10 -4.35
CA ALA A 157 -11.23 0.97 -3.46
C ALA A 157 -10.27 2.16 -3.48
N ALA A 158 -8.96 1.90 -3.53
CA ALA A 158 -7.93 2.95 -3.54
C ALA A 158 -6.65 2.54 -4.27
N LEU A 159 -5.86 3.54 -4.64
CA LEU A 159 -4.49 3.39 -5.14
C LEU A 159 -3.50 3.86 -4.07
N PHE A 160 -2.35 3.20 -4.03
CA PHE A 160 -1.16 3.66 -3.31
C PHE A 160 -0.07 3.96 -4.35
N ILE A 161 0.49 5.18 -4.30
CA ILE A 161 1.50 5.66 -5.24
C ILE A 161 2.50 6.51 -4.46
N GLU A 162 3.79 6.21 -4.60
CA GLU A 162 4.87 7.07 -4.10
C GLU A 162 5.38 8.03 -5.17
N THR A 163 5.81 9.20 -4.73
CA THR A 163 6.25 10.28 -5.60
C THR A 163 7.37 11.09 -4.97
N HIS A 164 8.21 11.67 -5.81
CA HIS A 164 9.29 12.57 -5.39
C HIS A 164 9.52 13.65 -6.45
N GLN A 165 10.00 14.82 -6.05
CA GLN A 165 10.32 15.91 -6.99
C GLN A 165 11.45 15.51 -7.94
N ASP A 166 12.37 14.70 -7.44
CA ASP A 166 13.48 14.12 -8.21
C ASP A 166 13.68 12.65 -7.81
N PRO A 167 12.93 11.71 -8.43
CA PRO A 167 13.03 10.30 -8.08
C PRO A 167 14.43 9.69 -8.21
N ASP A 168 15.31 10.27 -9.03
CA ASP A 168 16.65 9.72 -9.25
C ASP A 168 17.62 10.04 -8.10
N THR A 169 17.29 11.03 -7.26
CA THR A 169 18.03 11.39 -6.04
C THR A 169 17.30 11.00 -4.75
N ALA A 170 16.15 10.33 -4.85
CA ALA A 170 15.39 9.87 -3.69
C ALA A 170 16.22 8.88 -2.84
N PRO A 171 16.18 8.99 -1.49
CA PRO A 171 17.00 8.16 -0.61
C PRO A 171 16.56 6.68 -0.57
N SER A 172 15.33 6.37 -1.00
CA SER A 172 14.81 5.01 -1.15
C SER A 172 13.84 4.96 -2.32
N ASP A 173 13.73 3.78 -2.94
CA ASP A 173 12.72 3.41 -3.95
C ASP A 173 12.54 4.35 -5.15
N GLY A 174 13.48 5.27 -5.37
CA GLY A 174 13.52 6.18 -6.50
C GLY A 174 13.15 5.55 -7.84
N PRO A 175 13.74 4.39 -8.23
CA PRO A 175 13.40 3.69 -9.48
C PRO A 175 11.93 3.30 -9.67
N ASN A 176 11.11 3.34 -8.61
CA ASN A 176 9.67 3.02 -8.61
C ASN A 176 8.78 4.26 -8.58
N MET A 177 9.30 5.40 -8.13
CA MET A 177 8.50 6.61 -7.87
C MET A 177 8.14 7.34 -9.15
N ILE A 178 6.95 7.94 -9.16
CA ILE A 178 6.50 8.83 -10.22
C ILE A 178 6.95 10.27 -9.89
N PRO A 179 7.47 11.05 -10.84
CA PRO A 179 7.76 12.47 -10.62
C PRO A 179 6.51 13.25 -10.15
N VAL A 180 6.66 14.11 -9.14
CA VAL A 180 5.54 14.86 -8.53
C VAL A 180 4.77 15.71 -9.54
N ASP A 181 5.47 16.32 -10.49
CA ASP A 181 4.90 17.16 -11.54
C ASP A 181 4.00 16.39 -12.52
N GLN A 182 4.16 15.06 -12.62
CA GLN A 182 3.32 14.19 -13.46
C GLN A 182 2.07 13.67 -12.73
N MET A 183 1.98 13.86 -11.41
CA MET A 183 0.94 13.23 -10.59
C MET A 183 -0.46 13.76 -10.91
N GLY A 184 -0.60 15.04 -11.23
CA GLY A 184 -1.90 15.65 -11.57
C GLY A 184 -2.54 15.03 -12.80
N ASP A 185 -1.75 14.87 -13.87
CA ASP A 185 -2.21 14.25 -15.12
C ASP A 185 -2.49 12.75 -14.94
N LEU A 186 -1.63 12.05 -14.20
CA LEU A 186 -1.83 10.64 -13.89
C LEU A 186 -3.14 10.42 -13.10
N ILE A 187 -3.39 11.19 -12.05
CA ILE A 187 -4.63 11.08 -11.25
C ILE A 187 -5.86 11.36 -12.11
N LYS A 188 -5.79 12.37 -12.99
CA LYS A 188 -6.89 12.72 -13.90
C LYS A 188 -7.21 11.56 -14.85
N GLU A 189 -6.19 10.93 -15.42
CA GLU A 189 -6.34 9.75 -16.28
C GLU A 189 -6.96 8.59 -15.51
N LEU A 190 -6.39 8.22 -14.36
CA LEU A 190 -6.83 7.11 -13.52
C LEU A 190 -8.27 7.29 -13.04
N ARG A 191 -8.68 8.52 -12.73
CA ARG A 191 -10.07 8.82 -12.38
C ARG A 191 -11.03 8.51 -13.54
N GLY A 192 -10.62 8.67 -14.79
CA GLY A 192 -11.39 8.28 -15.97
C GLY A 192 -11.68 6.77 -15.99
N PHE A 193 -10.64 5.94 -15.78
CA PHE A 193 -10.79 4.48 -15.69
C PHE A 193 -11.68 4.07 -14.53
N ASP A 194 -11.47 4.65 -13.34
CA ASP A 194 -12.26 4.36 -12.14
C ASP A 194 -13.74 4.76 -12.31
N ALA A 195 -14.01 5.93 -12.90
CA ALA A 195 -15.37 6.40 -13.15
C ALA A 195 -16.12 5.47 -14.11
N LEU A 196 -15.46 5.06 -15.19
CA LEU A 196 -16.03 4.11 -16.14
C LEU A 196 -16.34 2.78 -15.45
N ARG A 197 -15.36 2.18 -14.76
CA ARG A 197 -15.55 0.89 -14.09
C ARG A 197 -16.66 0.92 -13.06
N LYS A 198 -16.79 2.00 -12.28
CA LYS A 198 -17.85 2.15 -11.25
C LYS A 198 -19.23 2.49 -11.82
N SER A 199 -19.33 2.82 -13.11
CA SER A 199 -20.62 3.04 -13.79
C SER A 199 -21.20 1.78 -14.44
N LEU A 200 -20.40 0.71 -14.52
CA LEU A 200 -20.78 -0.61 -15.03
C LEU A 200 -21.23 -1.53 -13.89
#